data_AF-A0A817RFB6-F1
#
_entry.id   AF-A0A817RFB6-F1
#
_cell.length_a   1.000
_cell.length_b   1.000
_cell.length_c   1.000
_cell.angle_alpha   90.00
_cell.angle_beta   90.00
_cell.angle_gamma   90.00
#
_symmetry.space_group_name_H-M   'P 1'
#
loop_
_entity.id
_entity.type
_entity.pdbx_description
1 polymer ?
#
loop_
_entity_poly.entity_id
_entity_poly.type
_entity_poly.pdbx_seq_one_letter_code
_entity_poly.pdbx_strand_id
1 'polypeptide(L)'
;MNLFSQHTSVSLSINENGIPDVHIGMKIILNKFALEDNSYEQLDEREDDIPAHAKCSLLGSSMNIPIISRRLVFGTWSGAHLWEQRNCAGSQNIVMAKVEHKPHTLLYYCITFQSDFKFYVDRLINLTVKIALAQFLYVLYDAIIP
;
A
#
# COMPACT_ATOMS: atom_id res chain seq x y z
N MET A 1 5.13 -7.58 -10.92
CA MET A 1 5.75 -6.60 -9.99
C MET A 1 5.29 -6.93 -8.60
N ASN A 2 6.22 -7.04 -7.66
CA ASN A 2 5.92 -7.19 -6.25
C ASN A 2 6.05 -5.83 -5.55
N LEU A 3 5.11 -5.52 -4.66
CA LEU A 3 5.22 -4.44 -3.68
C LEU A 3 5.25 -5.09 -2.30
N PHE A 4 6.17 -4.66 -1.45
CA PHE A 4 6.41 -5.21 -0.14
C PHE A 4 6.60 -4.10 0.89
N SER A 5 5.75 -4.09 1.91
CA SER A 5 5.89 -3.25 3.09
C SER A 5 6.92 -3.84 4.02
N GLN A 6 7.88 -3.02 4.45
CA GLN A 6 8.85 -3.39 5.48
C GLN A 6 8.31 -3.19 6.90
N HIS A 7 7.03 -2.85 7.03
CA HIS A 7 6.39 -2.45 8.28
C HIS A 7 5.30 -3.43 8.67
N THR A 8 5.25 -3.75 9.96
CA THR A 8 4.31 -4.71 10.55
C THR A 8 2.95 -4.10 10.90
N SER A 9 2.77 -2.81 10.62
CA SER A 9 1.54 -2.03 10.83
C SER A 9 1.00 -1.42 9.53
N VAL A 10 1.61 -1.74 8.38
CA VAL A 10 1.20 -1.22 7.07
C VAL A 10 0.92 -2.39 6.15
N SER A 11 -0.32 -2.50 5.69
CA SER A 11 -0.74 -3.55 4.78
C SER A 11 -1.05 -3.05 3.39
N LEU A 12 -1.03 -4.00 2.46
CA LEU A 12 -1.19 -3.79 1.03
C LEU A 12 -2.36 -4.65 0.54
N SER A 13 -3.32 -4.06 -0.18
CA SER A 13 -4.46 -4.80 -0.76
C SER A 13 -4.83 -4.32 -2.16
N ILE A 14 -5.48 -5.16 -2.95
CA ILE A 14 -6.11 -4.75 -4.21
C ILE A 14 -7.63 -4.77 -4.01
N ASN A 15 -8.30 -3.65 -4.24
CA ASN A 15 -9.76 -3.53 -4.09
C ASN A 15 -10.32 -2.43 -5.01
N GLU A 16 -11.62 -2.19 -4.96
CA GLU A 16 -12.28 -1.15 -5.73
C GLU A 16 -11.65 0.24 -5.53
N ASN A 17 -11.47 0.95 -6.63
CA ASN A 17 -10.85 2.27 -6.71
C ASN A 17 -11.69 3.25 -7.55
N GLY A 18 -13.01 3.03 -7.63
CA GLY A 18 -13.95 3.94 -8.30
C GLY A 18 -14.65 4.91 -7.35
N ILE A 19 -14.90 4.50 -6.10
CA ILE A 19 -15.75 5.22 -5.15
C ILE A 19 -15.11 5.24 -3.75
N PRO A 20 -14.98 6.42 -3.08
CA PRO A 20 -14.39 6.54 -1.75
C PRO A 20 -15.07 5.70 -0.66
N ASP A 21 -16.36 5.41 -0.81
CA ASP A 21 -17.18 4.68 0.18
C ASP A 21 -16.64 3.28 0.48
N VAL A 22 -16.04 2.62 -0.52
CA VAL A 22 -15.41 1.31 -0.32
C VAL A 22 -14.26 1.42 0.69
N HIS A 23 -13.46 2.49 0.65
CA HIS A 23 -12.36 2.68 1.59
C HIS A 23 -12.85 2.92 3.01
N ILE A 24 -13.91 3.73 3.14
CA ILE A 24 -14.53 4.03 4.43
C ILE A 24 -15.13 2.74 5.02
N GLY A 25 -15.88 1.99 4.22
CA GLY A 25 -16.48 0.72 4.62
C GLY A 25 -15.42 -0.30 5.06
N MET A 26 -14.35 -0.46 4.28
CA MET A 26 -13.24 -1.34 4.64
C MET A 26 -12.56 -0.93 5.94
N LYS A 27 -12.31 0.38 6.17
CA LYS A 27 -11.77 0.87 7.45
C LYS A 27 -12.70 0.53 8.62
N ILE A 28 -14.01 0.73 8.46
CA ILE A 28 -15.00 0.38 9.49
C ILE A 28 -14.97 -1.12 9.80
N ILE A 29 -14.90 -1.97 8.77
CA ILE A 29 -14.84 -3.43 8.94
C ILE A 29 -13.56 -3.85 9.66
N LEU A 30 -12.40 -3.32 9.26
CA LEU A 30 -11.12 -3.63 9.88
C LEU A 30 -11.08 -3.19 11.35
N ASN A 31 -11.64 -2.01 11.67
CA ASN A 31 -11.71 -1.52 13.06
C ASN A 31 -12.70 -2.33 13.91
N LYS A 32 -13.70 -2.98 13.31
CA LYS A 32 -14.56 -3.94 14.02
C LYS A 32 -13.90 -5.30 14.21
N PHE A 33 -13.01 -5.69 13.30
CA PHE A 33 -12.29 -6.96 13.36
C PHE A 33 -11.20 -6.96 14.43
N ALA A 34 -10.43 -5.87 14.50
CA ALA A 34 -9.43 -5.65 15.54
C ALA A 34 -9.71 -4.29 16.18
N LEU A 35 -10.33 -4.34 17.35
CA LEU A 35 -10.75 -3.17 18.10
C LEU A 35 -9.53 -2.43 18.63
N GLU A 36 -9.50 -1.12 18.39
CA GLU A 36 -8.56 -0.20 19.03
C GLU A 36 -9.17 0.23 20.36
N ASP A 37 -9.06 -0.65 21.35
CA ASP A 37 -9.55 -0.42 22.70
C ASP A 37 -8.54 -0.91 23.75
N ASN A 38 -8.91 -0.71 25.00
CA ASN A 38 -8.08 -0.98 26.15
C ASN A 38 -8.04 -2.46 26.55
N SER A 39 -8.58 -3.37 25.74
CA SER A 39 -8.53 -4.82 25.99
C SER A 39 -7.10 -5.37 26.02
N TYR A 40 -6.14 -4.59 25.52
CA TYR A 40 -4.72 -4.93 25.44
C TYR A 40 -3.82 -4.12 26.38
N GLU A 41 -4.38 -3.36 27.34
CA GLU A 41 -3.65 -2.47 28.27
C GLU A 41 -2.50 -3.14 29.05
N GLN A 42 -2.52 -4.46 29.16
CA GLN A 42 -1.47 -5.24 29.83
C GLN A 42 -0.20 -5.37 28.97
N LEU A 43 -0.26 -4.96 27.70
CA LEU A 43 0.85 -4.92 26.77
C LEU A 43 1.48 -3.53 26.81
N ASP A 44 2.82 -3.48 26.83
CA ASP A 44 3.60 -2.23 26.85
C ASP A 44 3.66 -1.60 25.46
N GLU A 45 2.49 -1.36 24.86
CA GLU A 45 2.32 -0.85 23.50
C GLU A 45 1.17 0.18 23.46
N ARG A 46 1.09 0.96 22.37
CA ARG A 46 -0.04 1.89 22.16
C ARG A 46 -1.33 1.12 21.89
N GLU A 47 -2.47 1.73 22.24
CA GLU A 47 -3.81 1.15 22.06
C GLU A 47 -4.09 0.68 20.61
N ASP A 48 -3.49 1.34 19.62
CA ASP A 48 -3.66 1.02 18.20
C ASP A 48 -2.61 0.07 17.62
N ASP A 49 -1.55 -0.27 18.36
CA ASP A 49 -0.39 -1.00 17.81
C ASP A 49 -0.67 -2.49 17.62
N ILE A 50 -1.22 -3.16 18.64
CA ILE A 50 -1.61 -4.57 18.57
C ILE A 50 -2.74 -4.81 17.54
N PRO A 51 -3.82 -3.99 17.52
CA PRO A 51 -4.81 -4.06 16.46
C PRO A 51 -4.22 -3.81 15.07
N ALA A 52 -3.25 -2.90 14.95
CA ALA A 52 -2.57 -2.63 13.68
C ALA A 52 -1.82 -3.85 13.16
N HIS A 53 -1.11 -4.58 14.02
CA HIS A 53 -0.47 -5.85 13.66
C HIS A 53 -1.47 -6.91 13.20
N ALA A 54 -2.61 -7.03 13.88
CA ALA A 54 -3.66 -7.97 13.51
C ALA A 54 -4.26 -7.66 12.12
N LYS A 55 -4.62 -6.39 11.88
CA LYS A 55 -5.13 -5.93 10.56
C LYS A 55 -4.07 -6.11 9.47
N CYS A 56 -2.81 -5.83 9.79
CA CYS A 56 -1.71 -6.00 8.84
C CYS A 56 -1.50 -7.46 8.47
N SER A 57 -1.56 -8.37 9.45
CA SER A 57 -1.43 -9.81 9.24
C SER A 57 -2.61 -10.38 8.44
N LEU A 58 -3.81 -9.82 8.60
CA LEU A 58 -5.00 -10.24 7.86
C LEU A 58 -4.94 -9.85 6.38
N LEU A 59 -4.55 -8.60 6.08
CA LEU A 59 -4.48 -8.10 4.70
C LEU A 59 -3.18 -8.51 4.00
N GLY A 60 -2.10 -8.64 4.73
CA GLY A 60 -0.77 -8.96 4.23
C GLY A 60 0.11 -7.72 3.98
N SER A 61 1.42 -7.92 4.08
CA SER A 61 2.44 -6.89 3.84
C SER A 61 2.89 -6.81 2.39
N SER A 62 2.37 -7.64 1.49
CA SER A 62 2.85 -7.71 0.11
C SER A 62 1.72 -7.90 -0.89
N MET A 63 1.88 -7.35 -2.09
CA MET A 63 0.99 -7.61 -3.21
C MET A 63 1.77 -7.84 -4.49
N ASN A 64 1.21 -8.65 -5.38
CA ASN A 64 1.77 -8.91 -6.70
C ASN A 64 0.80 -8.42 -7.78
N ILE A 65 1.29 -7.53 -8.63
CA ILE A 65 0.55 -6.96 -9.76
C ILE A 65 1.22 -7.42 -11.07
N PRO A 66 0.50 -8.11 -11.98
CA PRO A 66 1.05 -8.49 -13.27
C PRO A 66 1.37 -7.26 -14.13
N ILE A 67 2.42 -7.36 -14.95
CA ILE A 67 2.73 -6.37 -15.98
C ILE A 67 2.63 -7.07 -17.34
N ILE A 68 1.76 -6.55 -18.21
CA ILE A 68 1.61 -7.03 -19.60
C ILE A 68 1.74 -5.84 -20.52
N SER A 69 2.55 -5.97 -21.58
CA SER A 69 2.77 -4.91 -22.58
C SER A 69 3.08 -3.55 -21.93
N ARG A 70 3.91 -3.59 -20.89
CA ARG A 70 4.35 -2.42 -20.11
C ARG A 70 3.20 -1.68 -19.41
N ARG A 71 2.15 -2.39 -19.01
CA ARG A 71 1.05 -1.83 -18.20
C ARG A 71 0.78 -2.73 -17.01
N LEU A 72 0.51 -2.13 -15.86
CA LEU A 72 -0.06 -2.86 -14.73
C LEU A 72 -1.43 -3.39 -15.12
N VAL A 73 -1.68 -4.65 -14.79
CA VAL A 73 -2.95 -5.31 -15.12
C VAL A 73 -3.83 -5.32 -13.88
N PHE A 74 -4.87 -4.49 -13.93
CA PHE A 74 -5.95 -4.44 -12.95
C PHE A 74 -7.27 -4.77 -13.63
N GLY A 75 -8.26 -5.21 -12.83
CA GLY A 75 -9.65 -5.17 -13.27
C GLY A 75 -10.15 -3.73 -13.40
N THR A 76 -11.25 -3.51 -14.11
CA THR A 76 -11.82 -2.18 -14.39
C THR A 76 -11.97 -1.31 -13.15
N TRP A 77 -12.37 -1.92 -12.05
CA TRP A 77 -12.60 -1.24 -10.78
C TRP A 77 -11.44 -1.41 -9.80
N SER A 78 -10.43 -2.22 -10.11
CA SER A 78 -9.39 -2.57 -9.15
C SER A 78 -8.29 -1.52 -9.08
N GLY A 79 -7.82 -1.23 -7.87
CA GLY A 79 -6.63 -0.44 -7.59
C GLY A 79 -5.85 -0.99 -6.40
N ALA A 80 -4.58 -0.62 -6.31
CA ALA A 80 -3.72 -0.95 -5.19
C ALA A 80 -3.88 0.06 -4.06
N HIS A 81 -4.05 -0.43 -2.84
CA HIS A 81 -4.23 0.35 -1.62
C HIS A 81 -3.13 0.06 -0.63
N LEU A 82 -2.63 1.12 -0.01
CA LEU A 82 -1.75 1.08 1.16
C LEU A 82 -2.58 1.50 2.37
N TRP A 83 -2.54 0.68 3.41
CA TRP A 83 -3.27 0.91 4.64
C TRP A 83 -2.29 1.11 5.79
N GLU A 84 -2.12 2.35 6.24
CA GLU A 84 -1.57 2.60 7.56
C GLU A 84 -2.64 2.22 8.60
N GLN A 85 -2.30 1.26 9.45
CA GLN A 85 -3.24 0.71 10.43
C GLN A 85 -3.18 1.45 11.77
N ARG A 86 -2.14 2.24 12.01
CA ARG A 86 -2.02 3.10 13.20
C ARG A 86 -2.62 4.47 12.94
N ASN A 87 -3.06 5.12 14.00
CA ASN A 87 -3.60 6.48 13.95
C ASN A 87 -2.51 7.54 13.84
N CYS A 88 -1.30 7.26 14.33
CA CYS A 88 -0.16 8.17 14.29
C CYS A 88 1.12 7.41 13.95
N ALA A 89 1.46 7.35 12.66
CA ALA A 89 2.67 6.70 12.16
C ALA A 89 3.69 7.70 11.63
N GLY A 90 4.96 7.27 11.62
CA GLY A 90 6.04 8.00 10.95
C GLY A 90 6.15 7.64 9.47
N SER A 91 7.28 7.95 8.85
CA SER A 91 7.58 7.57 7.47
C SER A 91 7.60 6.05 7.30
N GLN A 92 6.95 5.58 6.23
CA GLN A 92 6.87 4.17 5.87
C GLN A 92 7.60 3.91 4.54
N ASN A 93 8.16 2.71 4.39
CA ASN A 93 8.93 2.31 3.22
C ASN A 93 8.23 1.13 2.54
N ILE A 94 8.02 1.24 1.23
CA ILE A 94 7.57 0.16 0.38
C ILE A 94 8.67 -0.18 -0.61
N VAL A 95 9.07 -1.45 -0.63
CA VAL A 95 10.00 -1.99 -1.60
C VAL A 95 9.21 -2.49 -2.79
N MET A 96 9.60 -2.08 -3.99
CA MET A 96 9.10 -2.59 -5.26
C MET A 96 10.18 -3.47 -5.89
N ALA A 97 9.80 -4.70 -6.27
CA ALA A 97 10.67 -5.60 -7.01
C ALA A 97 10.03 -5.99 -8.35
N LYS A 98 10.82 -5.95 -9.42
CA LYS A 98 10.41 -6.42 -10.75
C LYS A 98 11.40 -7.46 -11.26
N VAL A 99 10.89 -8.65 -11.53
CA VAL A 99 11.62 -9.70 -12.24
C VAL A 99 11.44 -9.46 -13.74
N GLU A 100 12.54 -9.35 -14.47
CA GLU A 100 12.53 -9.24 -15.94
C GLU A 100 13.03 -10.53 -16.59
N HIS A 101 12.52 -10.84 -17.79
CA HIS A 101 12.95 -12.01 -18.57
C HIS A 101 14.31 -11.80 -19.29
N LYS A 102 15.10 -10.81 -18.86
CA LYS A 102 16.54 -10.79 -19.16
C LYS A 102 17.22 -11.77 -18.20
N PRO A 103 18.10 -12.66 -18.65
CA PRO A 103 18.69 -13.67 -17.77
C PRO A 103 19.32 -12.97 -16.55
N HIS A 104 18.79 -13.27 -15.37
CA HIS A 104 19.31 -12.91 -14.04
C HIS A 104 19.31 -11.42 -13.63
N THR A 105 18.46 -10.56 -14.20
CA THR A 105 18.33 -9.17 -13.68
C THR A 105 17.08 -9.00 -12.83
N LEU A 106 17.27 -8.74 -11.54
CA LEU A 106 16.22 -8.35 -10.60
C LEU A 106 16.43 -6.88 -10.23
N LEU A 107 15.47 -6.03 -10.57
CA LEU A 107 15.50 -4.61 -10.23
C LEU A 107 14.69 -4.38 -8.96
N TYR A 108 15.33 -3.73 -7.98
CA TYR A 108 14.72 -3.32 -6.72
C TYR A 108 14.66 -1.79 -6.66
N TYR A 109 13.49 -1.27 -6.32
CA TYR A 109 13.27 0.15 -6.04
C TYR A 109 12.72 0.27 -4.63
N CYS A 110 13.32 1.11 -3.79
CA CYS A 110 12.75 1.45 -2.49
C CYS A 110 12.04 2.79 -2.61
N ILE A 111 10.77 2.84 -2.22
CA ILE A 111 9.96 4.06 -2.26
C ILE A 111 9.57 4.39 -0.81
N THR A 112 10.06 5.52 -0.32
CA THR A 112 9.72 6.06 1.01
C THR A 112 8.52 6.98 0.91
N PHE A 113 7.59 6.82 1.82
CA PHE A 113 6.39 7.63 1.98
C PHE A 113 6.36 8.23 3.39
N GLN A 114 5.95 9.49 3.52
CA GLN A 114 5.52 10.05 4.80
C GLN A 114 3.99 10.09 4.78
N SER A 115 3.31 9.40 5.72
CA SER A 115 1.87 9.55 5.90
C SER A 115 1.59 10.99 6.37
N ASP A 116 0.69 11.73 5.72
CA ASP A 116 -0.76 11.66 6.02
C ASP A 116 -1.71 11.28 4.86
N PHE A 117 -1.24 10.79 3.69
CA PHE A 117 -2.15 10.61 2.53
C PHE A 117 -2.21 9.22 1.88
N LYS A 118 -3.46 8.84 1.58
CA LYS A 118 -3.95 7.64 0.90
C LYS A 118 -3.56 7.64 -0.58
N PHE A 119 -3.19 6.49 -1.12
CA PHE A 119 -2.87 6.36 -2.54
C PHE A 119 -4.16 6.29 -3.38
N TYR A 120 -4.28 7.15 -4.38
CA TYR A 120 -5.31 7.12 -5.42
C TYR A 120 -4.62 6.93 -6.77
N VAL A 121 -4.94 5.87 -7.50
CA VAL A 121 -4.50 5.69 -8.89
C VAL A 121 -5.72 5.67 -9.80
N ASP A 122 -6.26 6.85 -10.12
CA ASP A 122 -7.08 7.01 -11.32
C ASP A 122 -6.88 8.41 -11.93
N ARG A 123 -7.20 8.54 -13.22
CA ARG A 123 -7.00 9.69 -14.10
C ARG A 123 -7.51 10.99 -13.47
N LEU A 124 -6.69 12.05 -13.57
CA LEU A 124 -6.86 13.42 -13.05
C LEU A 124 -6.50 13.58 -11.56
N ILE A 125 -5.32 14.15 -11.31
CA ILE A 125 -4.80 14.34 -9.95
C ILE A 125 -4.26 15.76 -9.73
N ASN A 126 -4.67 16.33 -8.59
CA ASN A 126 -4.33 17.64 -8.04
C ASN A 126 -2.88 17.71 -7.49
N LEU A 127 -2.36 18.94 -7.35
CA LEU A 127 -0.92 19.29 -7.33
C LEU A 127 -0.02 18.63 -6.26
N THR A 128 -0.54 18.25 -5.09
CA THR A 128 0.27 17.75 -3.95
C THR A 128 0.60 16.25 -4.05
N VAL A 129 -0.19 15.49 -4.80
CA VAL A 129 0.05 14.07 -5.08
C VAL A 129 1.22 13.88 -6.08
N LYS A 130 1.67 14.97 -6.73
CA LYS A 130 2.69 14.91 -7.78
C LYS A 130 4.04 14.36 -7.36
N ILE A 131 4.48 14.42 -6.10
CA ILE A 131 5.85 14.00 -5.73
C ILE A 131 5.95 12.49 -5.51
N ALA A 132 5.03 11.89 -4.75
CA ALA A 132 4.96 10.45 -4.56
C ALA A 132 4.47 9.72 -5.82
N LEU A 133 3.52 10.33 -6.55
CA LEU A 133 3.12 9.83 -7.86
C LEU A 133 4.21 10.09 -8.90
N ALA A 134 5.03 11.14 -8.84
CA ALA A 134 6.19 11.28 -9.74
C ALA A 134 7.25 10.23 -9.44
N GLN A 135 7.54 9.88 -8.19
CA GLN A 135 8.47 8.79 -7.90
C GLN A 135 7.90 7.42 -8.30
N PHE A 136 6.61 7.17 -8.03
CA PHE A 136 5.94 5.94 -8.48
C PHE A 136 5.74 5.90 -10.01
N LEU A 137 5.48 7.04 -10.66
CA LEU A 137 5.39 7.17 -12.11
C LEU A 137 6.75 7.18 -12.78
N TYR A 138 7.82 7.68 -12.15
CA TYR A 138 9.19 7.66 -12.67
C TYR A 138 9.78 6.25 -12.55
N VAL A 139 9.51 5.56 -11.44
CA VAL A 139 9.81 4.13 -11.30
C VAL A 139 8.93 3.29 -12.23
N LEU A 140 7.65 3.62 -12.41
CA LEU A 140 6.83 2.99 -13.46
C LEU A 140 7.35 3.34 -14.85
N TYR A 141 7.80 4.57 -15.11
CA TYR A 141 8.36 5.02 -16.38
C TYR A 141 9.61 4.22 -16.73
N ASP A 142 10.56 4.06 -15.80
CA ASP A 142 11.76 3.22 -15.95
C ASP A 142 11.44 1.71 -15.91
N ALA A 143 10.38 1.29 -15.23
CA ALA A 143 9.90 -0.10 -15.27
C ALA A 143 9.11 -0.43 -16.55
N ILE A 144 8.67 0.57 -17.32
CA ILE A 144 7.85 0.43 -18.53
C ILE A 144 8.69 0.72 -19.78
N ILE A 145 9.68 1.60 -19.70
CA ILE A 145 10.55 2.04 -20.80
C ILE A 145 11.99 1.67 -20.43
N PRO A 146 12.74 0.99 -21.33
CA PRO A 146 14.10 0.52 -21.06
C PRO A 146 15.12 1.64 -20.87
#